data_AF-A0AAQ2PZF2-F1
#
_entry.id   AF-A0AAQ2PZF2-F1
#
_cell.length_a   1.000
_cell.length_b   1.000
_cell.length_c   1.000
_cell.angle_alpha   90.00
_cell.angle_beta   90.00
_cell.angle_gamma   90.00
#
_symmetry.space_group_name_H-M   'P 1'
#
loop_
_entity.id
_entity.type
_entity.pdbx_description
1 polymer ?
#
loop_
_entity_poly.entity_id
_entity_poly.type
_entity_poly.pdbx_seq_one_letter_code
_entity_poly.pdbx_strand_id
1 'polypeptide(L)'
;MLKLLTSRLIQLLLVVWSVGTLTFVLMRSLPGDMAYRIAASRYGYDQFTASSADQVRAELGLDLQWYEQYIAWFGDLLRLDLGNSLVSGTSVWDEIAHQFGHTLSLAFVALIISLVKNLTRYLHFV
;
A
#
# COMPACT_ATOMS: atom_id res chain seq x y z
N MET A 1 23.00 -18.41 14.61
CA MET A 1 22.10 -17.23 14.68
C MET A 1 22.24 -16.34 13.44
N LEU A 2 23.45 -15.92 13.04
CA LEU A 2 23.66 -15.10 11.83
C LEU A 2 23.08 -15.70 10.53
N LYS A 3 23.27 -17.01 10.32
CA LYS A 3 22.70 -17.75 9.16
C LYS A 3 21.17 -17.76 9.11
N LEU A 4 20.51 -17.72 10.28
CA LEU A 4 19.05 -17.65 10.36
C LEU A 4 18.58 -16.23 10.06
N LEU A 5 19.23 -15.21 10.62
CA LEU A 5 18.95 -13.80 10.33
C LEU A 5 19.12 -13.50 8.84
N THR A 6 20.20 -13.92 8.20
CA THR A 6 20.41 -13.71 6.76
C THR A 6 19.39 -14.44 5.91
N SER A 7 19.06 -15.70 6.24
CA SER A 7 18.01 -16.46 5.54
C SER A 7 16.64 -15.78 5.64
N ARG A 8 16.27 -15.25 6.81
CA ARG A 8 15.02 -14.51 7.01
C ARG A 8 15.03 -13.18 6.26
N LEU A 9 16.14 -12.47 6.25
CA LEU A 9 16.27 -11.20 5.53
C LEU A 9 16.10 -11.39 4.02
N ILE A 10 16.72 -12.44 3.46
CA ILE A 10 16.56 -12.79 2.04
C ILE A 10 15.12 -13.19 1.73
N GLN A 11 14.47 -13.99 2.59
CA GLN A 11 13.05 -14.32 2.44
C GLN A 11 12.18 -13.06 2.45
N LEU A 12 12.43 -12.13 3.38
CA LEU A 12 11.68 -10.88 3.47
C LEU A 12 11.86 -10.04 2.19
N LEU A 13 13.09 -9.87 1.73
CA LEU A 13 13.37 -9.14 0.49
C LEU A 13 12.69 -9.78 -0.72
N LEU A 14 12.75 -11.11 -0.83
CA LEU A 14 12.08 -11.85 -1.90
C LEU A 14 10.56 -11.68 -1.85
N VAL A 15 9.95 -11.73 -0.66
CA VAL A 15 8.51 -11.55 -0.51
C VAL A 15 8.10 -10.12 -0.87
N VAL A 16 8.80 -9.11 -0.34
CA VAL A 16 8.52 -7.70 -0.64
C VAL A 16 8.67 -7.43 -2.14
N TRP A 17 9.75 -7.93 -2.75
CA TRP A 17 9.98 -7.79 -4.18
C TRP A 17 8.91 -8.51 -5.01
N SER A 18 8.56 -9.76 -4.67
CA SER A 18 7.58 -10.55 -5.41
C SER A 18 6.18 -9.95 -5.31
N VAL A 19 5.75 -9.57 -4.11
CA VAL A 19 4.45 -8.95 -3.87
C VAL A 19 4.40 -7.58 -4.54
N GLY A 20 5.44 -6.76 -4.39
CA GLY A 20 5.51 -5.46 -5.04
C GLY A 20 5.45 -5.55 -6.57
N THR A 21 6.23 -6.46 -7.15
CA THR A 21 6.22 -6.72 -8.61
C THR A 21 4.85 -7.21 -9.05
N LEU A 22 4.24 -8.14 -8.31
CA LEU A 22 2.91 -8.65 -8.62
C LEU A 22 1.86 -7.54 -8.58
N THR A 23 1.87 -6.71 -7.54
CA THR A 23 0.96 -5.55 -7.43
C THR A 23 1.18 -4.56 -8.57
N PHE A 24 2.42 -4.27 -8.96
CA PHE A 24 2.73 -3.40 -10.10
C PHE A 24 2.16 -3.96 -11.40
N VAL A 25 2.39 -5.26 -11.67
CA VAL A 25 1.85 -5.93 -12.86
C VAL A 25 0.33 -5.94 -12.85
N LEU A 26 -0.29 -6.23 -11.72
CA LEU A 26 -1.75 -6.19 -11.57
C LEU A 26 -2.28 -4.79 -11.84
N MET A 27 -1.66 -3.77 -11.25
CA MET A 27 -2.01 -2.36 -11.48
C MET A 27 -1.94 -2.04 -12.98
N ARG A 28 -0.85 -2.45 -13.66
CA ARG A 28 -0.62 -2.25 -15.10
C ARG A 28 -1.52 -3.06 -16.02
N SER A 29 -1.99 -4.21 -15.56
CA SER A 29 -2.90 -5.08 -16.31
C SER A 29 -4.35 -4.62 -16.26
N LEU A 30 -4.70 -3.64 -15.41
CA LEU A 30 -6.07 -3.15 -15.34
C LEU A 30 -6.50 -2.56 -16.69
N PRO A 31 -7.65 -2.98 -17.24
CA PRO A 31 -8.15 -2.44 -18.48
C PRO A 31 -8.56 -0.97 -18.31
N GLY A 32 -8.24 -0.15 -19.32
CA GLY A 32 -8.54 1.27 -19.34
C GLY A 32 -7.32 2.16 -19.15
N ASP A 33 -7.50 3.47 -19.33
CA ASP A 33 -6.43 4.44 -19.17
C ASP A 33 -6.25 4.80 -17.68
N MET A 34 -5.08 4.47 -17.13
CA MET A 34 -4.75 4.78 -15.73
C MET A 34 -4.83 6.27 -15.44
N ALA A 35 -4.39 7.11 -16.37
CA ALA A 35 -4.38 8.55 -16.18
C ALA A 35 -5.81 9.07 -16.03
N TYR A 36 -6.75 8.53 -16.81
CA TYR A 36 -8.17 8.85 -16.70
C TYR A 36 -8.77 8.39 -15.37
N ARG A 37 -8.43 7.18 -14.92
CA ARG A 37 -8.95 6.65 -13.64
C ARG A 37 -8.44 7.43 -12.43
N ILE A 38 -7.16 7.79 -12.44
CA ILE A 38 -6.54 8.57 -11.38
C ILE A 38 -7.05 10.01 -11.41
N ALA A 39 -7.19 10.61 -12.60
CA ALA A 39 -7.78 11.94 -12.75
C ALA A 39 -9.24 11.96 -12.26
N ALA A 40 -10.05 10.96 -12.61
CA ALA A 40 -11.43 10.85 -12.12
C ALA A 40 -11.48 10.70 -10.58
N SER A 41 -10.51 9.99 -9.98
CA SER A 41 -10.41 9.87 -8.52
C SER A 41 -9.99 11.16 -7.84
N ARG A 42 -9.06 11.95 -8.43
CA ARG A 42 -8.55 13.20 -7.84
C ARG A 42 -9.50 14.38 -8.02
N TYR A 43 -10.10 14.52 -9.21
CA TYR A 43 -10.89 15.70 -9.58
C TYR A 43 -12.41 15.46 -9.52
N GLY A 44 -12.84 14.21 -9.30
CA GLY A 44 -14.24 13.80 -9.33
C GLY A 44 -14.75 13.55 -10.76
N TYR A 45 -15.75 12.67 -10.88
CA TYR A 45 -16.32 12.26 -12.17
C TYR A 45 -16.95 13.42 -12.97
N ASP A 46 -17.36 14.50 -12.30
CA ASP A 46 -18.08 15.62 -12.92
C ASP A 46 -17.15 16.70 -13.52
N GLN A 47 -15.88 16.76 -13.14
CA GLN A 47 -14.90 17.76 -13.64
C GLN A 47 -13.77 17.15 -14.47
N PHE A 48 -13.85 15.85 -14.74
CA PHE A 48 -12.87 15.12 -15.52
C PHE A 48 -12.83 15.62 -16.98
N THR A 49 -11.73 16.29 -17.37
CA THR A 49 -11.44 16.71 -18.75
C THR A 49 -10.23 15.94 -19.28
N ALA A 50 -10.12 15.74 -20.60
CA ALA A 50 -8.95 15.10 -21.23
C ALA A 50 -7.61 15.75 -20.83
N SER A 51 -7.59 17.08 -20.64
CA SER A 51 -6.40 17.81 -20.17
C SER A 51 -5.96 17.43 -18.76
N SER A 52 -6.89 17.05 -17.88
CA SER A 52 -6.58 16.59 -16.52
C SER A 52 -5.98 15.18 -16.54
N ALA A 53 -6.42 14.33 -17.47
CA ALA A 53 -5.78 13.03 -17.70
C ALA A 53 -4.34 13.22 -18.20
N ASP A 54 -4.12 14.09 -19.17
CA ASP A 54 -2.78 14.31 -19.75
C ASP A 54 -1.79 14.88 -18.72
N GLN A 55 -2.26 15.77 -17.83
CA GLN A 55 -1.45 16.25 -16.71
C GLN A 55 -1.04 15.12 -15.76
N VAL A 56 -1.99 14.26 -15.36
CA VAL A 56 -1.71 13.09 -14.51
C VAL A 56 -0.78 12.11 -15.21
N ARG A 57 -0.91 11.95 -16.53
CA ARG A 57 -0.07 11.09 -17.35
C ARG A 57 1.39 11.52 -17.33
N ALA A 58 1.62 12.82 -17.49
CA ALA A 58 2.95 13.43 -17.44
C ALA A 58 3.53 13.42 -16.01
N GLU A 59 2.71 13.73 -15.00
CA GLU A 59 3.11 13.77 -13.58
C GLU A 59 3.58 12.39 -13.09
N LEU A 60 2.84 11.33 -13.47
CA LEU A 60 3.12 9.96 -13.03
C LEU A 60 4.02 9.18 -14.00
N GLY A 61 4.51 9.82 -15.07
CA GLY A 61 5.35 9.16 -16.08
C GLY A 61 4.66 7.97 -16.75
N LEU A 62 3.33 7.98 -16.87
CA LEU A 62 2.55 6.87 -17.42
C LEU A 62 2.86 6.62 -18.91
N ASP A 63 3.46 7.60 -19.59
CA ASP A 63 3.95 7.52 -20.98
C ASP A 63 5.29 6.81 -21.14
N LEU A 64 6.04 6.62 -20.06
CA LEU A 64 7.33 5.95 -20.10
C LEU A 64 7.17 4.45 -20.37
N GLN A 65 8.22 3.80 -20.86
CA GLN A 65 8.20 2.35 -21.05
C GLN A 65 8.00 1.64 -19.70
N TRP A 66 7.36 0.47 -19.73
CA TRP A 66 6.96 -0.25 -18.51
C TRP A 66 8.12 -0.57 -17.57
N TYR A 67 9.33 -0.81 -18.12
CA TYR A 67 10.51 -1.10 -17.32
C TYR A 67 11.06 0.15 -16.63
N GLU A 68 10.95 1.33 -17.24
CA GLU A 68 11.40 2.61 -16.65
C GLU A 68 10.52 2.97 -15.46
N GLN A 69 9.20 2.84 -15.61
CA GLN A 69 8.25 3.05 -14.52
C GLN A 69 8.50 2.08 -13.37
N TYR A 70 8.76 0.80 -13.69
CA TYR A 70 9.03 -0.21 -12.67
C TYR A 70 10.34 0.07 -11.91
N ILE A 71 11.42 0.40 -12.60
CA ILE A 71 12.71 0.69 -11.97
C ILE A 71 12.65 1.96 -11.11
N ALA A 72 11.99 3.01 -11.61
CA ALA A 72 11.79 4.25 -10.85
C ALA A 72 10.98 3.98 -9.57
N TRP A 73 9.79 3.38 -9.72
CA TRP A 73 8.92 3.03 -8.60
C TRP A 73 9.61 2.12 -7.57
N PHE A 74 10.33 1.09 -8.04
CA PHE A 74 11.04 0.18 -7.14
C PHE A 74 12.23 0.88 -6.46
N GLY A 75 12.90 1.81 -7.14
CA GLY A 75 13.95 2.64 -6.58
C GLY A 75 13.45 3.54 -5.44
N ASP A 76 12.28 4.16 -5.63
CA ASP A 76 11.62 4.96 -4.60
C ASP A 76 11.21 4.09 -3.41
N LEU A 77 10.64 2.91 -3.66
CA LEU A 77 10.29 1.94 -2.62
C LEU A 77 11.51 1.51 -1.79
N LEU A 78 12.68 1.28 -2.41
CA LEU A 78 13.93 0.95 -1.71
C LEU A 78 14.45 2.10 -0.84
N ARG A 79 14.11 3.35 -1.20
CA ARG A 79 14.41 4.55 -0.39
C ARG A 79 13.36 4.82 0.69
N LEU A 80 12.37 3.92 0.83
CA LEU A 80 11.20 4.09 1.69
C LEU A 80 10.34 5.32 1.31
N ASP A 81 10.46 5.77 0.07
CA ASP A 81 9.58 6.77 -0.52
C ASP A 81 8.38 6.05 -1.14
N LEU A 82 7.26 6.11 -0.43
CA LEU A 82 5.99 5.54 -0.88
C LEU A 82 5.20 6.53 -1.75
N GLY A 83 5.64 7.79 -1.84
CA GLY A 83 4.95 8.85 -2.54
C GLY A 83 3.59 9.22 -1.96
N ASN A 84 2.74 9.75 -2.83
CA ASN A 84 1.37 10.15 -2.52
C ASN A 84 0.38 9.13 -3.09
N SER A 85 -0.72 8.92 -2.36
CA SER A 85 -1.83 8.09 -2.78
C SER A 85 -2.42 8.62 -4.09
N LEU A 86 -2.59 7.73 -5.07
CA LEU A 86 -3.19 8.06 -6.35
C LEU A 86 -4.68 8.42 -6.22
N VAL A 87 -5.32 8.01 -5.12
CA VAL A 87 -6.75 8.20 -4.86
C VAL A 87 -7.00 9.48 -4.06
N SER A 88 -6.39 9.58 -2.88
CA SER A 88 -6.60 10.66 -1.92
C SER A 88 -5.66 11.85 -2.11
N GLY A 89 -4.55 11.68 -2.85
CA GLY A 89 -3.53 12.71 -3.04
C GLY A 89 -2.66 12.99 -1.81
N THR A 90 -2.92 12.34 -0.67
CA THR A 90 -2.16 12.50 0.57
C THR A 90 -0.95 11.57 0.61
N SER A 91 0.01 11.84 1.50
CA SER A 91 1.16 10.94 1.67
C SER A 91 0.70 9.54 2.07
N VAL A 92 1.28 8.51 1.45
CA VAL A 92 0.99 7.11 1.79
C VAL A 92 1.38 6.81 3.23
N TRP A 93 2.43 7.46 3.76
CA TRP A 93 2.85 7.29 5.15
C TRP A 93 1.78 7.73 6.15
N ASP A 94 1.11 8.86 5.88
CA ASP A 94 0.03 9.37 6.72
C ASP A 94 -1.17 8.41 6.71
N GLU A 95 -1.50 7.86 5.55
CA GLU A 95 -2.59 6.91 5.38
C GLU A 95 -2.30 5.59 6.10
N ILE A 96 -1.06 5.08 6.02
CA ILE A 96 -0.60 3.92 6.79
C ILE A 96 -0.70 4.21 8.29
N ALA A 97 -0.21 5.36 8.76
CA ALA A 97 -0.26 5.72 10.17
C ALA A 97 -1.71 5.80 10.68
N HIS A 98 -2.61 6.36 9.88
CA HIS A 98 -4.04 6.46 10.19
C HIS A 98 -4.69 5.07 10.32
N GLN A 99 -4.49 4.21 9.32
CA GLN A 99 -5.02 2.83 9.31
C GLN A 99 -4.40 1.96 10.41
N PHE A 100 -3.12 2.16 10.71
CA PHE A 100 -2.43 1.47 11.79
C PHE A 100 -3.04 1.79 13.15
N GLY A 101 -3.44 3.05 13.39
CA GLY A 101 -4.16 3.45 14.60
C GLY A 101 -5.47 2.68 14.80
N HIS A 102 -6.25 2.49 13.73
CA HIS A 102 -7.48 1.69 13.75
C HIS A 102 -7.21 0.20 14.00
N THR A 103 -6.15 -0.34 13.40
CA THR A 103 -5.75 -1.73 13.63
C THR A 103 -5.33 -1.96 15.09
N LEU A 104 -4.59 -1.01 15.66
CA LEU A 104 -4.15 -1.07 17.04
C LEU A 104 -5.32 -0.98 18.02
N SER A 105 -6.30 -0.11 17.77
CA SER A 105 -7.48 0.00 18.61
C SER A 105 -8.32 -1.28 18.57
N LEU A 106 -8.53 -1.87 17.39
CA LEU A 106 -9.21 -3.16 17.23
C LEU A 106 -8.46 -4.29 17.94
N ALA A 107 -7.13 -4.38 17.76
CA ALA A 107 -6.30 -5.37 18.42
C ALA A 107 -6.38 -5.23 19.96
N PHE A 108 -6.35 -4.00 20.47
CA PHE A 108 -6.45 -3.72 21.90
C PHE A 108 -7.80 -4.16 22.48
N VAL A 109 -8.92 -3.83 21.81
CA VAL A 109 -10.25 -4.28 22.22
C VAL A 109 -10.35 -5.80 22.19
N ALA A 110 -9.84 -6.45 21.14
CA ALA A 110 -9.82 -7.91 21.04
C ALA A 110 -9.00 -8.56 22.17
N LEU A 111 -7.86 -7.97 22.54
CA LEU A 111 -7.04 -8.42 23.66
C LEU A 111 -7.79 -8.30 24.99
N ILE A 112 -8.47 -7.18 25.25
CA ILE A 112 -9.30 -7.01 26.46
C ILE A 112 -10.39 -8.08 26.53
N ILE A 113 -11.14 -8.28 25.45
CA ILE A 113 -12.20 -9.29 25.40
C ILE A 113 -11.62 -10.70 25.65
N SER A 114 -10.48 -11.01 25.04
CA SER A 114 -9.79 -12.29 25.24
C SER A 114 -9.36 -12.50 26.69
N LEU A 115 -8.79 -11.47 27.32
CA LEU A 115 -8.37 -11.51 28.72
C LEU A 115 -9.55 -11.70 29.67
N VAL A 116 -10.64 -10.93 29.48
CA VAL A 116 -11.86 -11.04 30.29
C VAL A 116 -12.47 -12.44 30.16
N LYS A 117 -12.56 -12.98 28.93
CA LYS A 117 -13.08 -14.32 28.69
C LYS A 117 -12.23 -15.40 29.36
N ASN A 118 -10.90 -15.30 29.24
CA ASN A 118 -9.99 -16.26 29.87
C ASN A 118 -10.04 -16.19 31.40
N LEU A 119 -10.09 -14.98 31.97
CA LEU A 119 -10.16 -14.79 33.41
C LEU A 119 -11.48 -15.32 33.99
N THR A 120 -12.60 -15.05 33.31
CA THR A 120 -13.93 -15.58 33.71
C THR A 120 -13.96 -17.11 33.67
N ARG A 121 -13.34 -17.72 32.65
CA ARG A 121 -13.21 -19.18 32.55
C ARG A 121 -12.36 -19.76 33.69
N TYR A 122 -11.27 -19.08 34.06
CA TYR A 122 -10.39 -19.52 35.15
C TYR A 122 -11.12 -19.49 36.51
N LEU A 123 -11.87 -18.42 36.79
CA LEU A 123 -12.64 -18.27 38.04
C LEU A 123 -13.79 -19.28 38.16
N HIS A 124 -14.31 -19.83 37.06
CA HIS A 124 -15.36 -20.85 37.12
C HIS A 124 -14.83 -22.28 37.36
N PHE A 125 -13.51 -22.49 37.19
CA PHE A 125 -12.85 -23.79 37.38
C PHE A 125 -12.17 -23.95 38.75
N VAL A 126 -12.05 -22.87 39.51
CA VAL A 126 -11.52 -22.83 40.90
C VAL A 126 -12.69 -22.81 41.86
#